data_AF-A0A6J2YVL5-F1
#
_entry.id   AF-A0A6J2YVL5-F1
#
_cell.length_a   1.000
_cell.length_b   1.000
_cell.length_c   1.000
_cell.angle_alpha   90.00
_cell.angle_beta   90.00
_cell.angle_gamma   90.00
#
_symmetry.space_group_name_H-M   'P 1'
#
loop_
_entity.id
_entity.type
_entity.pdbx_description
1 polymer ?
#
loop_
_entity_poly.entity_id
_entity_poly.type
_entity_poly.pdbx_seq_one_letter_code
_entity_poly.pdbx_strand_id
1 'polypeptide(L)'
;MSIYFSGSLTRSAGLISAICKQLNAVNLQPVKKIQVQFDPFHHNAVTARDFLFHITSSKVQQTNLNCSIKTNVVSDRSEPYIKIDLIENGSVKFLLNNLTVLEVLQGINKHISSKVPKEEISTASTAITKTKKLSVKKLNKRR
;
A
#
# COMPACT_ATOMS: atom_id res chain seq x y z
N MET A 1 -10.97 -9.41 -4.80
CA MET A 1 -10.49 -10.12 -6.01
C MET A 1 -8.97 -9.94 -6.08
N SER A 2 -8.26 -11.04 -6.30
CA SER A 2 -6.80 -11.14 -6.29
C SER A 2 -6.18 -10.57 -7.56
N ILE A 3 -4.91 -10.16 -7.48
CA ILE A 3 -4.03 -9.90 -8.64
C ILE A 3 -4.21 -11.06 -9.64
N TYR A 4 -4.43 -10.73 -10.92
CA TYR A 4 -4.69 -11.70 -11.97
C TYR A 4 -3.60 -12.79 -11.97
N PHE A 5 -4.02 -14.04 -11.79
CA PHE A 5 -3.13 -15.19 -11.84
C PHE A 5 -2.70 -15.40 -13.29
N SER A 6 -1.41 -15.18 -13.59
CA SER A 6 -0.87 -15.26 -14.95
C SER A 6 -0.66 -16.69 -15.47
N GLY A 7 -1.23 -17.70 -14.81
CA GLY A 7 -1.14 -19.10 -15.25
C GLY A 7 0.21 -19.80 -14.99
N SER A 8 1.24 -19.08 -14.50
CA SER A 8 2.56 -19.66 -14.19
C SER A 8 2.88 -19.62 -12.70
N LEU A 9 3.43 -20.72 -12.19
CA LEU A 9 3.92 -20.83 -10.79
C LEU A 9 5.22 -20.04 -10.56
N THR A 10 5.97 -19.76 -11.62
CA THR A 10 7.18 -18.95 -11.56
C THR A 10 6.82 -17.46 -11.55
N ARG A 11 7.47 -16.68 -10.68
CA ARG A 11 7.29 -15.23 -10.64
C ARG A 11 7.87 -14.65 -11.93
N SER A 12 7.02 -14.16 -12.82
CA SER A 12 7.45 -13.48 -14.04
C SER A 12 8.25 -12.20 -13.69
N ALA A 13 9.12 -11.75 -14.60
CA ALA A 13 9.80 -10.45 -14.48
C ALA A 13 8.98 -9.29 -15.09
N GLY A 14 7.70 -9.53 -15.42
CA GLY A 14 6.85 -8.56 -16.11
C GLY A 14 6.27 -7.45 -15.21
N LEU A 15 5.43 -6.62 -15.80
CA LEU A 15 4.82 -5.45 -15.16
C LEU A 15 4.04 -5.79 -13.88
N ILE A 16 3.27 -6.89 -13.89
CA ILE A 16 2.49 -7.34 -12.72
C ILE A 16 3.42 -7.65 -11.54
N SER A 17 4.57 -8.28 -11.81
CA SER A 17 5.58 -8.58 -10.78
C SER A 17 6.19 -7.31 -10.20
N ALA A 18 6.46 -6.31 -11.06
CA ALA A 18 6.93 -4.99 -10.61
C ALA A 18 5.88 -4.28 -9.73
N ILE A 19 4.60 -4.31 -10.11
CA ILE A 19 3.49 -3.74 -9.30
C ILE A 19 3.41 -4.46 -7.95
N CYS A 20 3.42 -5.80 -7.93
CA CYS A 20 3.42 -6.58 -6.69
C CYS A 20 4.59 -6.24 -5.77
N LYS A 21 5.81 -6.06 -6.33
CA LYS A 21 6.98 -5.64 -5.55
C LYS A 21 6.77 -4.28 -4.90
N GLN A 22 6.25 -3.31 -5.66
CA GLN A 22 5.97 -1.98 -5.13
C GLN A 22 4.88 -2.02 -4.06
N LEU A 23 3.79 -2.78 -4.27
CA LEU A 23 2.71 -2.92 -3.30
C LEU A 23 3.15 -3.53 -1.97
N ASN A 24 4.04 -4.52 -2.00
CA ASN A 24 4.59 -5.09 -0.76
C ASN A 24 5.47 -4.10 0.02
N ALA A 25 5.99 -3.06 -0.63
CA ALA A 25 6.80 -2.02 0.00
C ALA A 25 5.98 -0.80 0.47
N VAL A 26 4.69 -0.72 0.11
CA VAL A 26 3.79 0.36 0.55
C VAL A 26 3.48 0.20 2.03
N ASN A 27 3.67 1.28 2.78
CA ASN A 27 3.25 1.37 4.17
C ASN A 27 2.37 2.62 4.36
N LEU A 28 1.14 2.43 4.86
CA LEU A 28 0.16 3.51 5.05
C LEU A 28 0.16 4.10 6.47
N GLN A 29 1.06 3.67 7.36
CA GLN A 29 1.17 4.23 8.73
C GLN A 29 1.20 5.76 8.81
N PRO A 30 1.98 6.50 7.98
CA PRO A 30 2.03 7.96 8.07
C PRO A 30 0.83 8.67 7.39
N VAL A 31 -0.11 7.91 6.81
CA VAL A 31 -1.24 8.42 6.05
C VAL A 31 -2.50 8.47 6.93
N LYS A 32 -3.17 9.63 6.93
CA LYS A 32 -4.46 9.82 7.61
C LYS A 32 -5.63 9.49 6.70
N LYS A 33 -5.60 9.99 5.47
CA LYS A 33 -6.70 9.85 4.51
C LYS A 33 -6.18 9.78 3.07
N ILE A 34 -6.79 8.90 2.28
CA ILE A 34 -6.58 8.82 0.84
C ILE A 34 -7.92 9.15 0.16
N GLN A 35 -7.91 10.12 -0.75
CA GLN A 35 -9.05 10.47 -1.58
C GLN A 35 -8.71 10.23 -3.03
N VAL A 36 -9.42 9.31 -3.68
CA VAL A 36 -9.28 9.03 -5.11
C VAL A 36 -10.49 9.63 -5.82
N GLN A 37 -10.26 10.61 -6.69
CA GLN A 37 -11.29 11.21 -7.52
C GLN A 37 -11.10 10.83 -8.97
N PHE A 38 -12.16 10.37 -9.63
CA PHE A 38 -12.15 10.11 -11.07
C PHE A 38 -13.55 10.21 -11.66
N ASP A 39 -13.61 10.59 -12.94
CA ASP A 39 -14.81 10.45 -13.76
C ASP A 39 -14.74 9.12 -14.54
N PRO A 40 -15.69 8.19 -14.38
CA PRO A 40 -15.69 6.90 -15.08
C PRO A 40 -15.61 6.98 -16.60
N PHE A 41 -16.06 8.09 -17.20
CA PHE A 41 -16.08 8.31 -18.65
C PHE A 41 -14.80 8.98 -19.17
N HIS A 42 -13.91 9.42 -18.27
CA HIS A 42 -12.62 9.96 -18.67
C HIS A 42 -11.69 8.82 -19.16
N HIS A 43 -10.93 9.07 -20.23
CA HIS A 43 -10.04 8.08 -20.84
C HIS A 43 -9.03 7.49 -19.85
N ASN A 44 -8.46 8.33 -18.97
CA ASN A 44 -7.51 7.92 -17.94
C ASN A 44 -8.15 7.47 -16.61
N ALA A 45 -9.46 7.26 -16.54
CA ALA A 45 -10.12 6.80 -15.31
C ALA A 45 -9.65 5.40 -14.86
N VAL A 46 -9.14 4.61 -15.80
CA VAL A 46 -8.65 3.24 -15.57
C VAL A 46 -7.50 3.25 -14.57
N THR A 47 -6.55 4.19 -14.69
CA THR A 47 -5.38 4.24 -13.79
C THR A 47 -5.78 4.52 -12.34
N ALA A 48 -6.75 5.42 -12.13
CA ALA A 48 -7.30 5.72 -10.80
C ALA A 48 -8.03 4.50 -10.20
N ARG A 49 -8.80 3.80 -11.03
CA ARG A 49 -9.56 2.60 -10.63
C ARG A 49 -8.64 1.43 -10.26
N ASP A 50 -7.61 1.21 -11.07
CA ASP A 50 -6.61 0.17 -10.83
C ASP A 50 -5.79 0.46 -9.57
N PHE A 51 -5.39 1.72 -9.37
CA PHE A 51 -4.73 2.16 -8.14
C PHE A 51 -5.61 1.90 -6.91
N LEU A 52 -6.88 2.31 -6.98
CA LEU A 52 -7.84 2.11 -5.89
C LEU A 52 -8.00 0.62 -5.57
N PHE A 53 -8.09 -0.23 -6.58
CA PHE A 53 -8.17 -1.68 -6.41
C PHE A 53 -6.97 -2.23 -5.65
N HIS A 54 -5.76 -1.79 -5.98
CA HIS A 54 -4.54 -2.25 -5.32
C HIS A 54 -4.42 -1.77 -3.86
N ILE A 55 -4.74 -0.49 -3.58
CA ILE A 55 -4.69 0.07 -2.22
C ILE A 55 -5.76 -0.54 -1.30
N THR A 56 -6.90 -0.91 -1.86
CA THR A 56 -8.00 -1.55 -1.10
C THR A 56 -7.72 -3.03 -0.82
N SER A 57 -6.58 -3.57 -1.25
CA SER A 57 -6.19 -4.93 -0.91
C SER A 57 -5.95 -5.09 0.59
N SER A 58 -6.40 -6.22 1.15
CA SER A 58 -6.32 -6.48 2.60
C SER A 58 -4.90 -6.35 3.16
N LYS A 59 -3.89 -6.75 2.39
CA LYS A 59 -2.48 -6.65 2.78
C LYS A 59 -2.03 -5.20 3.03
N VAL A 60 -2.45 -4.29 2.16
CA VAL A 60 -2.10 -2.87 2.28
C VAL A 60 -2.92 -2.22 3.40
N GLN A 61 -4.22 -2.51 3.48
CA GLN A 61 -5.08 -1.99 4.55
C GLN A 61 -4.63 -2.42 5.96
N GLN A 62 -4.10 -3.63 6.10
CA GLN A 62 -3.55 -4.12 7.37
C GLN A 62 -2.37 -3.30 7.90
N THR A 63 -1.67 -2.53 7.05
CA THR A 63 -0.56 -1.66 7.51
C THR A 63 -1.06 -0.49 8.37
N ASN A 64 -2.27 0.01 8.10
CA ASN A 64 -2.89 1.06 8.89
C ASN A 64 -4.42 1.00 8.80
N LEU A 65 -5.06 0.43 9.83
CA LEU A 65 -6.53 0.33 9.92
C LEU A 65 -7.22 1.67 10.13
N ASN A 66 -6.50 2.69 10.61
CA ASN A 66 -7.06 4.01 10.86
C ASN A 66 -7.07 4.90 9.60
N CYS A 67 -6.38 4.48 8.53
CA CYS A 67 -6.34 5.21 7.28
C CYS A 67 -7.71 5.17 6.58
N SER A 68 -8.33 6.33 6.37
CA SER A 68 -9.61 6.44 5.67
C SER A 68 -9.39 6.52 4.15
N ILE A 69 -9.84 5.50 3.42
CA ILE A 69 -9.83 5.50 1.95
C ILE A 69 -11.22 5.92 1.48
N LYS A 70 -11.32 7.05 0.75
CA LYS A 70 -12.56 7.57 0.18
C LYS A 70 -12.46 7.69 -1.33
N THR A 71 -13.52 7.27 -2.02
CA THR A 71 -13.68 7.37 -3.45
C THR A 71 -14.66 8.49 -3.78
N ASN A 72 -14.28 9.39 -4.67
CA ASN A 72 -15.14 10.45 -5.17
C ASN A 72 -15.36 10.23 -6.67
N VAL A 73 -16.55 9.76 -7.05
CA VAL A 73 -16.90 9.52 -8.45
C VAL A 73 -17.66 10.73 -8.94
N VAL A 74 -17.15 11.39 -9.98
CA VAL A 74 -17.72 12.61 -10.55
C VAL A 74 -18.07 12.38 -12.02
N SER A 75 -18.82 13.28 -12.65
CA SER A 75 -19.24 13.22 -14.05
C SER A 75 -19.04 14.55 -14.79
N ASP A 76 -17.99 15.27 -14.43
CA ASP A 76 -17.65 16.63 -14.92
C ASP A 76 -16.52 16.61 -15.96
N ARG A 77 -16.14 15.43 -16.47
CA ARG A 77 -14.98 15.20 -17.33
C ARG A 77 -13.66 15.70 -16.72
N SER A 78 -13.61 15.86 -15.40
CA SER A 78 -12.41 16.31 -14.70
C SER A 78 -11.30 15.26 -14.74
N GLU A 79 -10.07 15.75 -14.66
CA GLU A 79 -8.89 14.89 -14.63
C GLU A 79 -8.86 14.07 -13.33
N PRO A 80 -8.56 12.75 -13.42
CA PRO A 80 -8.44 11.92 -12.25
C PRO A 80 -7.24 12.34 -11.39
N TYR A 81 -7.43 12.33 -10.07
CA TYR A 81 -6.36 12.62 -9.13
C TYR A 81 -6.47 11.80 -7.85
N ILE A 82 -5.33 11.63 -7.18
CA ILE A 82 -5.24 11.02 -5.86
C ILE A 82 -4.70 12.07 -4.90
N LYS A 83 -5.42 12.33 -3.82
CA LYS A 83 -4.97 13.19 -2.72
C LYS A 83 -4.70 12.32 -1.50
N ILE A 84 -3.52 12.48 -0.92
CA ILE A 84 -3.08 11.77 0.28
C ILE A 84 -2.79 12.80 1.35
N ASP A 85 -3.56 12.75 2.43
CA ASP A 85 -3.37 13.60 3.60
C ASP A 85 -2.57 12.81 4.64
N LEU A 86 -1.43 13.36 5.05
CA LEU A 86 -0.56 12.78 6.05
C LEU A 86 -1.02 13.15 7.47
N ILE A 87 -0.56 12.40 8.46
CA ILE A 87 -0.84 12.68 9.88
C ILE A 87 -0.09 13.95 10.32
N GLU A 88 1.18 14.08 9.93
CA GLU A 88 1.99 15.26 10.15
C GLU A 88 1.68 16.30 9.06
N ASN A 89 0.64 17.11 9.29
CA ASN A 89 0.21 18.29 8.54
C ASN A 89 0.90 18.48 7.18
N GLY A 90 0.48 17.69 6.18
CA GLY A 90 0.99 17.74 4.81
C GLY A 90 0.08 16.95 3.89
N SER A 91 -0.07 17.41 2.65
CA SER A 91 -0.89 16.74 1.64
C SER A 91 -0.12 16.57 0.34
N VAL A 92 -0.19 15.38 -0.25
CA VAL A 92 0.40 15.07 -1.56
C VAL A 92 -0.73 14.83 -2.55
N LYS A 93 -0.67 15.48 -3.71
CA LYS A 93 -1.63 15.29 -4.80
C LYS A 93 -0.91 14.71 -6.02
N PHE A 94 -1.39 13.58 -6.51
CA PHE A 94 -0.95 12.98 -7.77
C PHE A 94 -2.00 13.24 -8.85
N LEU A 95 -1.58 13.84 -9.96
CA LEU A 95 -2.42 14.07 -11.14
C LEU A 95 -2.20 12.90 -12.11
N LEU A 96 -3.26 12.20 -12.49
CA LEU A 96 -3.15 10.89 -13.13
C LEU A 96 -3.20 10.90 -14.66
N ASN A 97 -3.20 12.08 -15.29
CA ASN A 97 -3.35 12.18 -16.75
C ASN A 97 -2.24 11.46 -17.53
N ASN A 98 -1.00 11.52 -17.06
CA ASN A 98 0.13 10.90 -17.76
C ASN A 98 0.91 9.93 -16.84
N LEU A 99 0.29 9.46 -15.76
CA LEU A 99 0.94 8.58 -14.80
C LEU A 99 0.37 7.17 -14.89
N THR A 100 1.27 6.20 -14.89
CA THR A 100 0.92 4.80 -14.74
C THR A 100 0.76 4.41 -13.28
N VAL A 101 0.02 3.33 -13.03
CA VAL A 101 -0.17 2.79 -11.67
C VAL A 101 1.16 2.47 -10.98
N LEU A 102 2.13 1.95 -11.74
CA LEU A 102 3.46 1.61 -11.23
C LEU A 102 4.19 2.85 -10.72
N GLU A 103 4.19 3.95 -11.48
CA GLU A 103 4.84 5.20 -11.13
C GLU A 103 4.20 5.86 -9.91
N VAL A 104 2.87 5.80 -9.82
CA VAL A 104 2.13 6.28 -8.63
C VAL A 104 2.56 5.51 -7.39
N LEU A 105 2.64 4.18 -7.46
CA LEU A 105 3.08 3.35 -6.33
C LEU A 105 4.55 3.61 -5.95
N GLN A 106 5.43 3.82 -6.94
CA GLN A 106 6.80 4.22 -6.68
C GLN A 106 6.89 5.61 -6.02
N GLY A 107 6.08 6.56 -6.48
CA GLY A 107 5.99 7.90 -5.88
C GLY A 107 5.54 7.84 -4.42
N ILE A 108 4.54 7.01 -4.11
CA ILE A 108 4.10 6.77 -2.74
C ILE A 108 5.24 6.19 -1.89
N ASN A 109 5.94 5.17 -2.38
CA ASN A 109 7.05 4.58 -1.63
C ASN A 109 8.19 5.56 -1.37
N LYS A 110 8.49 6.45 -2.33
CA LYS A 110 9.54 7.47 -2.19
C LYS A 110 9.15 8.60 -1.23
N HIS A 111 7.90 9.06 -1.26
CA HIS A 111 7.50 10.28 -0.54
C HIS A 111 6.79 10.01 0.79
N ILE A 112 6.13 8.85 0.92
CA ILE A 112 5.26 8.52 2.05
C ILE A 112 5.92 7.47 2.93
N SER A 113 6.38 6.34 2.37
CA SER A 113 7.02 5.29 3.18
C SER A 113 8.31 5.76 3.87
N SER A 114 9.00 6.78 3.33
CA SER A 114 10.16 7.41 4.00
C SER A 114 9.80 8.21 5.26
N LYS A 115 8.53 8.59 5.42
CA LYS A 115 8.02 9.36 6.57
C LYS A 115 7.39 8.47 7.64
N VAL A 116 7.60 7.16 7.57
CA VAL A 116 7.16 6.26 8.64
C VAL A 116 7.85 6.71 9.93
N PRO A 117 7.08 7.09 10.97
CA PRO A 117 7.66 7.46 12.24
C PRO A 117 8.48 6.28 12.73
N LYS A 118 9.78 6.50 12.96
CA LYS A 118 10.62 5.50 13.61
C LYS A 118 10.04 5.35 15.00
N GLU A 119 9.39 4.22 15.27
CA GLU A 119 9.07 3.85 16.64
C GLU A 119 10.39 3.86 17.42
N GLU A 120 10.58 4.89 18.25
CA GLU A 120 11.60 4.85 19.27
C GLU A 120 11.26 3.63 20.13
N ILE A 121 12.14 2.64 20.09
CA ILE A 121 12.07 1.47 20.94
C ILE A 121 12.26 1.99 22.37
N SER A 122 11.16 2.37 23.01
CA SER A 122 11.12 2.53 24.45
C SER A 122 11.43 1.15 25.04
N THR A 123 12.56 1.08 25.72
CA THR A 123 13.14 -0.06 26.45
C THR A 123 12.23 -0.56 27.58
N ALA A 124 11.05 -1.11 27.28
CA ALA A 124 10.15 -1.63 28.31
C ALA A 124 9.15 -2.71 27.82
N SER A 125 9.64 -3.85 27.29
CA SER A 125 8.88 -5.11 27.40
C SER A 125 9.75 -6.35 27.17
N THR A 126 10.74 -6.56 28.05
CA THR A 126 11.22 -7.92 28.33
C THR A 126 10.15 -8.64 29.17
N ALA A 127 9.16 -9.24 28.51
CA ALA A 127 8.23 -10.17 29.14
C ALA A 127 8.06 -11.40 28.24
N ILE A 128 8.99 -12.33 28.44
CA ILE A 128 9.02 -13.65 27.80
C ILE A 128 7.84 -14.46 28.35
N THR A 129 6.77 -14.64 27.57
CA THR A 129 5.74 -15.64 27.88
C THR A 129 6.32 -17.04 27.68
N LYS A 130 6.26 -17.85 28.73
CA LYS A 130 6.95 -19.15 28.94
C LYS A 130 6.63 -20.27 27.91
N THR A 131 5.86 -20.02 26.85
CA THR A 131 5.37 -21.05 25.92
C THR A 131 6.28 -21.32 24.71
N LYS A 132 7.20 -20.42 24.34
CA LYS A 132 8.09 -20.61 23.16
C LYS A 132 9.45 -21.27 23.45
N LYS A 133 9.81 -21.55 24.70
CA LYS A 133 11.12 -22.17 25.05
C LYS A 133 11.18 -23.69 24.82
N LEU A 134 10.02 -24.36 24.66
CA LEU A 134 9.95 -25.81 24.41
C LEU A 134 10.13 -26.18 22.92
N SER A 135 9.68 -25.34 21.98
CA SER A 135 9.80 -25.63 20.54
C SER A 135 11.23 -25.53 20.04
N VAL A 136 12.02 -24.59 20.56
CA VAL A 136 13.44 -24.42 20.19
C VAL A 136 14.32 -25.56 20.77
N LYS A 137 14.03 -26.06 21.98
CA LYS A 137 14.75 -27.21 22.56
C LYS A 137 14.49 -28.53 21.83
N LYS A 138 13.30 -28.72 21.24
CA LYS A 138 12.99 -29.94 20.47
C LYS A 138 13.73 -30.01 19.12
N LEU A 139 14.03 -28.87 18.50
CA LEU A 139 14.72 -28.82 17.20
C LEU A 139 16.22 -29.13 17.34
N ASN A 140 16.87 -28.65 18.40
CA ASN A 140 18.31 -28.87 18.63
C ASN A 140 18.66 -30.24 19.23
N LYS A 141 17.68 -31.09 19.57
CA LYS A 141 17.92 -32.47 20.05
C LYS A 141 17.85 -33.52 18.92
N ARG A 142 17.57 -33.09 17.68
CA ARG A 142 17.50 -33.96 16.49
C ARG A 142 18.67 -33.75 15.52
N ARG A 143 19.76 -33.14 15.98
CA ARG A 143 21.06 -33.13 15.31
C ARG A 143 22.06 -33.85 16.18
#